data_AF-A0A3C0GCA5-F1
#
_entry.id   AF-A0A3C0GCA5-F1
#
_cell.length_a   1.000
_cell.length_b   1.000
_cell.length_c   1.000
_cell.angle_alpha   90.00
_cell.angle_beta   90.00
_cell.angle_gamma   90.00
#
_symmetry.space_group_name_H-M   'P 1'
#
loop_
_entity.id
_entity.type
_entity.pdbx_description
1 polymer ?
#
loop_
_entity_poly.entity_id
_entity_poly.type
_entity_poly.pdbx_seq_one_letter_code
_entity_poly.pdbx_strand_id
1 'polypeptide(L)' 'GAYMPPKLPGYSITMKEESLDTYTFPDGAFWKEELQNK' A
#
# COMPACT_ATOMS: atom_id res chain seq x y z
N GLY A 1 -11.14 -21.00 13.21
CA GLY A 1 -10.55 -19.83 12.54
C GLY A 1 -11.15 -19.72 11.16
N ALA A 2 -12.11 -18.83 11.00
CA ALA A 2 -12.71 -18.51 9.70
C ALA A 2 -12.75 -16.99 9.55
N TYR A 3 -12.59 -16.50 8.32
CA TYR A 3 -12.64 -15.08 8.02
C TYR A 3 -14.07 -14.55 8.13
N MET A 4 -14.19 -13.31 8.60
CA MET A 4 -15.47 -12.60 8.61
C MET A 4 -15.77 -12.07 7.20
N PRO A 5 -17.02 -12.23 6.72
CA PRO A 5 -17.40 -11.70 5.41
C PRO A 5 -17.27 -10.17 5.38
N PRO A 6 -16.81 -9.57 4.26
CA PRO A 6 -16.78 -8.13 4.08
C PRO A 6 -18.17 -7.50 4.24
N LYS A 7 -18.22 -6.31 4.88
CA LYS A 7 -19.48 -5.57 5.10
C LYS A 7 -19.77 -4.51 4.05
N LEU A 8 -18.74 -4.05 3.35
CA LEU A 8 -18.83 -2.96 2.36
C LEU A 8 -18.87 -3.53 0.95
N PRO A 9 -19.57 -2.86 0.01
CA PRO A 9 -19.55 -3.26 -1.39
C PRO A 9 -18.15 -3.06 -1.98
N GLY A 10 -17.79 -3.92 -2.94
CA GLY A 10 -16.53 -3.87 -3.67
C GLY A 10 -15.70 -5.13 -3.51
N TYR A 11 -14.49 -5.10 -4.08
CA TYR A 11 -13.58 -6.24 -4.09
C TYR A 11 -12.47 -6.15 -3.03
N SER A 12 -12.58 -5.21 -2.09
CA SER A 12 -11.55 -4.95 -1.07
C SER A 12 -10.15 -4.68 -1.65
N ILE A 13 -10.09 -4.20 -2.90
CA ILE A 13 -8.83 -3.94 -3.62
C ILE A 13 -8.29 -2.54 -3.40
N THR A 14 -9.12 -1.62 -2.90
CA THR A 14 -8.73 -0.22 -2.73
C THR A 14 -7.62 -0.12 -1.69
N MET A 15 -6.45 0.34 -2.14
CA MET A 15 -5.33 0.66 -1.26
C MET A 15 -5.53 2.04 -0.65
N LYS A 16 -4.94 2.25 0.52
CA LYS A 16 -4.82 3.59 1.11
C LYS A 16 -3.90 4.45 0.24
N GLU A 17 -4.30 5.68 -0.04
CA GLU A 17 -3.53 6.60 -0.88
C GLU A 17 -2.13 6.84 -0.29
N GLU A 18 -2.02 6.97 1.04
CA GLU A 18 -0.73 7.20 1.70
C GLU A 18 0.23 6.02 1.51
N SER A 19 -0.30 4.80 1.35
CA SER A 19 0.52 3.62 1.05
C SER A 19 1.06 3.66 -0.38
N LEU A 20 0.28 4.17 -1.34
CA LEU A 20 0.74 4.34 -2.70
C LEU A 20 1.84 5.40 -2.77
N ASP A 21 1.64 6.55 -2.11
CA ASP A 21 2.64 7.63 -2.07
C ASP A 21 3.95 7.20 -1.40
N THR A 22 3.86 6.37 -0.36
CA THR A 22 5.04 5.93 0.40
C THR A 22 5.82 4.85 -0.33
N TYR A 23 5.14 3.88 -0.96
CA TYR A 23 5.74 2.61 -1.38
C TYR A 23 5.74 2.34 -2.88
N THR A 24 5.24 3.27 -3.71
CA THR A 24 5.37 3.14 -5.18
C THR A 24 6.84 3.08 -5.56
N PHE A 25 7.26 2.07 -6.32
CA PHE A 25 8.63 2.01 -6.82
C PHE A 25 8.74 2.74 -8.17
N PRO A 26 9.83 3.48 -8.45
CA PRO A 26 10.93 3.84 -7.55
C PRO A 26 10.68 5.14 -6.75
N ASP A 27 9.56 5.82 -7.02
CA ASP A 27 9.38 7.22 -6.66
C ASP A 27 8.87 7.48 -5.24
N GLY A 28 8.37 6.45 -4.57
CA GLY A 28 7.79 6.52 -3.24
C GLY A 28 8.83 6.89 -2.20
N ALA A 29 8.38 7.58 -1.15
CA ALA A 29 9.25 8.13 -0.11
C ALA A 29 10.23 7.08 0.46
N PHE A 30 9.73 5.87 0.73
CA PHE A 30 10.55 4.77 1.22
C PHE A 30 11.66 4.38 0.25
N TRP A 31 11.34 4.21 -1.03
CA TRP A 31 12.31 3.75 -2.03
C TRP A 31 13.34 4.82 -2.36
N LYS A 32 12.96 6.10 -2.37
CA LYS A 32 13.91 7.19 -2.53
C LYS A 32 14.95 7.21 -1.42
N GLU A 33 14.53 7.04 -0.16
CA GLU A 33 15.45 6.94 0.97
C GLU A 33 16.33 5.69 0.88
N GLU A 34 15.73 4.52 0.66
CA GLU A 34 16.43 3.24 0.57
C GLU A 34 17.47 3.19 -0.57
N LEU A 35 17.17 3.81 -1.72
CA LEU A 35 18.09 3.88 -2.86
C LEU A 35 19.19 4.93 -2.66
N GLN A 36 18.97 5.97 -1.85
CA GLN A 36 20.00 6.94 -1.48
C GLN A 36 20.98 6.40 -0.43
N ASN A 37 20.51 5.46 0.41
CA ASN A 37 21.31 4.83 1.46
C ASN A 37 22.13 3.61 0.98
N LYS A 38 22.16 3.35 -0.33
CA LYS A 38 22.95 2.29 -0.98
C LYS A 38 24.10 2.88 -1.79
#